data_AF-A0A938JWS3-F1
#
_entry.id   AF-A0A938JWS3-F1
#
_cell.length_a   1.000
_cell.length_b   1.000
_cell.length_c   1.000
_cell.angle_alpha   90.00
_cell.angle_beta   90.00
_cell.angle_gamma   90.00
#
_symmetry.space_group_name_H-M   'P 1'
#
loop_
_entity.id
_entity.type
_entity.pdbx_description
1 polymer ?
#
loop_
_entity_poly.entity_id
_entity_poly.type
_entity_poly.pdbx_seq_one_letter_code
_entity_poly.pdbx_strand_id
1 'polypeptide(L)'
;MVAAADIIAKFGAVEDDQRYTRLVELFTDDAIYYDPFMGPQRGKEKIRTFMGHMEELVPAAGARFDAWDISAGTTVAWAKWTMYARGANGEVGVPGQSIYRLRDDGDGLKVCFVADYVDSYAYGKLSRDRVPDMTTPAKLPKGTDVQGTGHGLIRTFWKMQDTRQYTQLAELFTDDGVFTDQVYGRFEGIEAIRNYMKRMDVEMPDGGVTFDLVDCAGDETVGWSQWTCNVPGGSFPGWTLHNVRDGKFTLDSDYFDVVLARKLRPKA
;
A
#
# COMPACT_ATOMS: atom_id res chain seq x y z
N MET A 1 -5.68 -26.43 -3.58
CA MET A 1 -5.87 -25.03 -4.00
C MET A 1 -4.63 -24.26 -3.60
N VAL A 2 -4.12 -23.39 -4.47
CA VAL A 2 -2.97 -22.51 -4.15
C VAL A 2 -3.48 -21.40 -3.23
N ALA A 3 -2.77 -21.13 -2.13
CA ALA A 3 -3.14 -20.04 -1.22
C ALA A 3 -2.67 -18.69 -1.76
N ALA A 4 -3.34 -17.59 -1.38
CA ALA A 4 -2.91 -16.25 -1.79
C ALA A 4 -1.47 -15.96 -1.34
N ALA A 5 -1.09 -16.40 -0.13
CA ALA A 5 0.29 -16.28 0.37
C ALA A 5 1.33 -16.91 -0.58
N ASP A 6 1.05 -18.09 -1.14
CA ASP A 6 1.94 -18.75 -2.10
C ASP A 6 2.05 -17.97 -3.42
N ILE A 7 0.97 -17.29 -3.84
CA ILE A 7 0.97 -16.45 -5.04
C ILE A 7 1.80 -15.19 -4.80
N ILE A 8 1.57 -14.49 -3.69
CA ILE A 8 2.25 -13.23 -3.38
C ILE A 8 3.73 -13.45 -3.08
N ALA A 9 4.10 -14.56 -2.43
CA ALA A 9 5.50 -14.91 -2.21
C ALA A 9 6.31 -15.04 -3.52
N LYS A 10 5.67 -15.40 -4.64
CA LYS A 10 6.34 -15.47 -5.95
C LYS A 10 6.76 -14.10 -6.48
N PHE A 11 6.08 -13.01 -6.10
CA PHE A 11 6.47 -11.65 -6.51
C PHE A 11 7.85 -11.28 -5.94
N GLY A 12 8.14 -11.68 -4.69
CA GLY A 12 9.48 -11.52 -4.13
C GLY A 12 10.49 -12.50 -4.72
N ALA A 13 10.09 -13.75 -4.97
CA ALA A 13 11.00 -14.78 -5.47
C ALA A 13 11.51 -14.56 -6.90
N VAL A 14 10.80 -13.78 -7.75
CA VAL A 14 11.30 -13.48 -9.10
C VAL A 14 12.50 -12.53 -9.10
N GLU A 15 12.81 -11.89 -7.97
CA GLU A 15 14.00 -11.05 -7.83
C GLU A 15 15.30 -11.87 -7.80
N ASP A 16 15.24 -13.15 -7.42
CA ASP A 16 16.41 -14.05 -7.38
C ASP A 16 17.10 -14.18 -8.75
N ASP A 17 16.34 -14.06 -9.84
CA ASP A 17 16.86 -14.12 -11.22
C ASP A 17 16.32 -13.01 -12.15
N GLN A 18 15.58 -12.05 -11.60
CA GLN A 18 14.94 -10.93 -12.31
C GLN A 18 14.13 -11.36 -13.55
N ARG A 19 13.47 -12.53 -13.48
CA ARG A 19 12.60 -13.06 -14.54
C ARG A 19 11.13 -12.77 -14.27
N TYR A 20 10.76 -11.49 -14.33
CA TYR A 20 9.42 -10.98 -14.08
C TYR A 20 8.31 -11.61 -14.94
N THR A 21 8.63 -12.06 -16.16
CA THR A 21 7.67 -12.72 -17.05
C THR A 21 7.11 -14.03 -16.47
N ARG A 22 7.75 -14.62 -15.45
CA ARG A 22 7.21 -15.76 -14.71
C ARG A 22 5.96 -15.43 -13.90
N LEU A 23 5.74 -14.17 -13.56
CA LEU A 23 4.55 -13.75 -12.82
C LEU A 23 3.30 -13.70 -13.69
N VAL A 24 3.44 -13.65 -15.02
CA VAL A 24 2.31 -13.39 -15.94
C VAL A 24 1.18 -14.40 -15.77
N GLU A 25 1.51 -15.67 -15.53
CA GLU A 25 0.50 -16.72 -15.35
C GLU A 25 -0.22 -16.67 -13.99
N LEU A 26 0.23 -15.81 -13.06
CA LEU A 26 -0.44 -15.55 -11.79
C LEU A 26 -1.58 -14.54 -11.93
N PHE A 27 -1.74 -13.90 -13.09
CA PHE A 27 -2.76 -12.89 -13.33
C PHE A 27 -3.99 -13.46 -14.04
N THR A 28 -5.17 -12.93 -13.70
CA THR A 28 -6.38 -13.10 -14.53
C THR A 28 -6.20 -12.41 -15.88
N ASP A 29 -6.93 -12.85 -16.90
CA ASP A 29 -6.78 -12.31 -18.26
C ASP A 29 -7.12 -10.81 -18.36
N ASP A 30 -8.00 -10.32 -17.49
CA ASP A 30 -8.44 -8.93 -17.37
C ASP A 30 -7.72 -8.13 -16.26
N ALA A 31 -6.68 -8.71 -15.65
CA ALA A 31 -6.03 -8.11 -14.48
C ALA A 31 -5.44 -6.72 -14.78
N ILE A 32 -5.26 -5.94 -13.72
CA ILE A 32 -4.57 -4.66 -13.80
C ILE A 32 -3.32 -4.70 -12.91
N TYR A 33 -2.17 -4.48 -13.52
CA TYR A 33 -0.94 -4.12 -12.80
C TYR A 33 -0.75 -2.62 -12.90
N TYR A 34 -0.59 -1.94 -11.77
CA TYR A 34 -0.28 -0.51 -11.76
C TYR A 34 1.12 -0.27 -11.23
N ASP A 35 1.96 0.33 -12.09
CA ASP A 35 3.27 0.86 -11.72
C ASP A 35 3.19 2.39 -11.55
N PRO A 36 3.80 2.97 -10.51
CA PRO A 36 3.69 4.40 -10.22
C PRO A 36 4.36 5.31 -11.27
N PHE A 37 5.16 4.79 -12.19
CA PHE A 37 5.83 5.55 -13.24
C PHE A 37 5.33 5.23 -14.66
N MET A 38 4.80 4.01 -14.88
CA MET A 38 4.32 3.54 -16.19
C MET A 38 2.79 3.41 -16.26
N GLY A 39 2.09 3.63 -15.16
CA GLY A 39 0.63 3.62 -15.10
C GLY A 39 0.03 2.21 -15.25
N PRO A 40 -1.27 2.12 -15.59
CA PRO A 40 -1.99 0.85 -15.59
C PRO A 40 -1.67 -0.01 -16.83
N GLN A 41 -1.23 -1.23 -16.59
CA GLN A 41 -1.12 -2.30 -17.56
C GLN A 41 -2.38 -3.16 -17.48
N ARG A 42 -3.23 -3.08 -18.51
CA ARG A 42 -4.56 -3.69 -18.51
C ARG A 42 -4.59 -4.96 -19.34
N GLY A 43 -4.92 -6.06 -18.67
CA GLY A 43 -4.97 -7.39 -19.23
C GLY A 43 -3.60 -8.06 -19.32
N LYS A 44 -3.63 -9.38 -19.36
CA LYS A 44 -2.46 -10.26 -19.24
C LYS A 44 -1.38 -9.99 -20.29
N GLU A 45 -1.74 -9.65 -21.53
CA GLU A 45 -0.78 -9.34 -22.57
C GLU A 45 -0.04 -8.01 -22.34
N LYS A 46 -0.72 -6.97 -21.82
CA LYS A 46 -0.04 -5.72 -21.45
C LYS A 46 0.88 -5.92 -20.26
N ILE A 47 0.45 -6.73 -19.29
CA ILE A 47 1.29 -7.12 -18.16
C ILE A 47 2.51 -7.90 -18.66
N ARG A 48 2.37 -8.84 -19.60
CA ARG A 48 3.49 -9.57 -20.21
C ARG A 48 4.50 -8.64 -20.84
N THR A 49 4.06 -7.68 -21.66
CA THR A 49 4.94 -6.69 -22.29
C THR A 49 5.64 -5.83 -21.25
N PHE A 50 4.92 -5.36 -20.23
CA PHE A 50 5.51 -4.57 -19.15
C PHE A 50 6.56 -5.37 -18.37
N MET A 51 6.25 -6.59 -17.94
CA MET A 51 7.18 -7.46 -17.22
C MET A 51 8.43 -7.74 -18.04
N GLY A 52 8.29 -8.04 -19.34
CA GLY A 52 9.43 -8.21 -20.24
C GLY A 52 10.29 -6.95 -20.36
N HIS A 53 9.68 -5.77 -20.36
CA HIS A 53 10.43 -4.51 -20.32
C HIS A 53 11.17 -4.32 -18.98
N MET A 54 10.56 -4.71 -17.85
CA MET A 54 11.22 -4.64 -16.54
C MET A 54 12.42 -5.59 -16.43
N GLU A 55 12.38 -6.77 -17.10
CA GLU A 55 13.52 -7.70 -17.16
C GLU A 55 14.75 -7.07 -17.85
N GLU A 56 14.56 -6.05 -18.69
CA GLU A 56 15.67 -5.30 -19.30
C GLU A 56 16.04 -4.06 -18.47
N LEU A 57 15.03 -3.31 -18.02
CA LEU A 57 15.20 -2.01 -17.38
C LEU A 57 15.82 -2.12 -15.99
N VAL A 58 15.38 -3.08 -15.17
CA VAL A 58 15.84 -3.23 -13.78
C VAL A 58 17.34 -3.58 -13.72
N PRO A 59 17.84 -4.61 -14.44
CA PRO A 59 19.27 -4.89 -14.44
C PRO A 59 20.08 -3.75 -15.07
N ALA A 60 19.60 -3.10 -16.13
CA ALA A 60 20.29 -1.97 -16.76
C ALA A 60 20.43 -0.76 -15.82
N ALA A 61 19.47 -0.56 -14.92
CA ALA A 61 19.54 0.45 -13.86
C ALA A 61 20.42 0.02 -12.66
N GLY A 62 20.89 -1.24 -12.65
CA GLY A 62 21.55 -1.84 -11.48
C GLY A 62 20.64 -1.87 -10.26
N ALA A 63 19.33 -1.97 -10.48
CA ALA A 63 18.33 -2.00 -9.43
C ALA A 63 18.03 -3.44 -8.99
N ARG A 64 17.59 -3.61 -7.74
CA ARG A 64 17.10 -4.86 -7.16
C ARG A 64 16.00 -4.58 -6.14
N PHE A 65 15.10 -5.53 -5.91
CA PHE A 65 14.04 -5.39 -4.91
C PHE A 65 14.22 -6.45 -3.81
N ASP A 66 14.41 -5.99 -2.58
CA ASP A 66 14.72 -6.84 -1.43
C ASP A 66 13.75 -6.56 -0.28
N ALA A 67 14.00 -7.21 0.87
CA ALA A 67 13.28 -6.97 2.13
C ALA A 67 11.77 -7.15 2.01
N TRP A 68 11.37 -8.20 1.28
CA TRP A 68 9.98 -8.57 1.09
C TRP A 68 9.35 -9.03 2.40
N ASP A 69 8.29 -8.34 2.80
CA ASP A 69 7.39 -8.71 3.89
C ASP A 69 5.97 -8.74 3.34
N ILE A 70 5.23 -9.81 3.58
CA ILE A 70 3.92 -10.05 2.96
C ILE A 70 2.88 -10.40 3.99
N SER A 71 1.64 -9.98 3.73
CA SER A 71 0.47 -10.48 4.44
C SER A 71 -0.63 -10.78 3.44
N ALA A 72 -1.22 -11.96 3.54
CA ALA A 72 -2.20 -12.44 2.58
C ALA A 72 -3.30 -13.25 3.28
N GLY A 73 -4.54 -13.00 2.87
CA GLY A 73 -5.73 -13.73 3.28
C GLY A 73 -6.14 -14.71 2.19
N THR A 74 -7.42 -14.70 1.84
CA THR A 74 -7.99 -15.51 0.76
C THR A 74 -7.99 -14.75 -0.57
N THR A 75 -8.42 -13.49 -0.55
CA THR A 75 -8.62 -12.66 -1.76
C THR A 75 -7.97 -11.28 -1.70
N VAL A 76 -7.34 -10.96 -0.57
CA VAL A 76 -6.67 -9.67 -0.32
C VAL A 76 -5.27 -9.95 0.18
N ALA A 77 -4.31 -9.12 -0.21
CA ALA A 77 -2.97 -9.15 0.31
C ALA A 77 -2.29 -7.79 0.20
N TRP A 78 -1.17 -7.63 0.89
CA TRP A 78 -0.21 -6.55 0.67
C TRP A 78 1.23 -7.08 0.79
N ALA A 79 2.16 -6.33 0.23
CA ALA A 79 3.60 -6.54 0.39
C ALA A 79 4.31 -5.22 0.72
N LYS A 80 5.40 -5.31 1.47
CA LYS A 80 6.42 -4.28 1.63
C LYS A 80 7.70 -4.79 1.01
N TRP A 81 8.49 -3.90 0.41
CA TRP A 81 9.76 -4.21 -0.22
C TRP A 81 10.65 -2.96 -0.22
N THR A 82 11.92 -3.10 -0.58
CA THR A 82 12.84 -1.97 -0.78
C THR A 82 13.54 -2.13 -2.11
N MET A 83 13.34 -1.16 -3.00
CA MET A 83 14.15 -1.05 -4.22
C MET A 83 15.48 -0.41 -3.88
N TYR A 84 16.58 -1.09 -4.18
CA TYR A 84 17.91 -0.52 -4.10
C TYR A 84 18.40 -0.20 -5.51
N ALA A 85 18.87 1.04 -5.72
CA ALA A 85 19.44 1.46 -6.99
C ALA A 85 20.57 2.47 -6.77
N ARG A 86 21.39 2.68 -7.81
CA ARG A 86 22.52 3.62 -7.74
C ARG A 86 22.04 5.06 -7.93
N GLY A 87 22.16 5.87 -6.89
CA GLY A 87 22.00 7.32 -6.92
C GLY A 87 23.33 8.06 -7.12
N ALA A 88 23.26 9.40 -7.19
CA ALA A 88 24.43 10.26 -7.40
C ALA A 88 25.50 10.12 -6.28
N ASN A 89 25.07 9.79 -5.06
CA ASN A 89 25.92 9.72 -3.87
C ASN A 89 26.11 8.28 -3.34
N GLY A 90 25.83 7.26 -4.15
CA GLY A 90 25.88 5.85 -3.75
C GLY A 90 24.54 5.14 -3.88
N GLU A 91 24.46 3.93 -3.35
CA GLU A 91 23.20 3.16 -3.34
C GLU A 91 22.14 3.87 -2.49
N VAL A 92 20.91 3.90 -2.97
CA VAL A 92 19.75 4.44 -2.28
C VAL A 92 18.71 3.34 -2.17
N GLY A 93 18.26 3.06 -0.94
CA GLY A 93 17.08 2.25 -0.68
C GLY A 93 15.81 3.09 -0.73
N VAL A 94 14.86 2.67 -1.55
CA VAL A 94 13.53 3.27 -1.71
C VAL A 94 12.50 2.27 -1.21
N PRO A 95 11.92 2.49 -0.01
CA PRO A 95 10.82 1.66 0.46
C PRO A 95 9.65 1.69 -0.52
N GLY A 96 9.08 0.53 -0.80
CA GLY A 96 7.89 0.37 -1.60
C GLY A 96 6.87 -0.55 -0.95
N GLN A 97 5.64 -0.43 -1.41
CA GLN A 97 4.49 -1.19 -0.94
C GLN A 97 3.63 -1.60 -2.13
N SER A 98 3.04 -2.78 -2.05
CA SER A 98 2.09 -3.25 -3.05
C SER A 98 0.81 -3.71 -2.36
N ILE A 99 -0.35 -3.38 -2.95
CA ILE A 99 -1.65 -3.89 -2.52
C ILE A 99 -2.22 -4.80 -3.60
N TYR A 100 -2.90 -5.87 -3.19
CA TYR A 100 -3.38 -6.91 -4.11
C TYR A 100 -4.86 -7.20 -3.93
N ARG A 101 -5.50 -7.59 -5.03
CA ARG A 101 -6.75 -8.36 -5.05
C ARG A 101 -6.58 -9.61 -5.88
N LEU A 102 -7.13 -10.69 -5.37
CA LEU A 102 -7.14 -11.98 -6.00
C LEU A 102 -8.59 -12.46 -6.15
N ARG A 103 -8.83 -13.25 -7.18
CA ARG A 103 -10.10 -13.95 -7.37
C ARG A 103 -9.86 -15.28 -8.07
N ASP A 104 -10.75 -16.23 -7.88
CA ASP A 104 -10.77 -17.44 -8.70
C ASP A 104 -11.33 -17.09 -10.08
N ASP A 105 -10.66 -17.52 -11.14
CA ASP A 105 -11.10 -17.30 -12.53
C ASP A 105 -11.60 -18.57 -13.24
N GLY A 106 -11.79 -19.66 -12.50
CA GLY A 106 -12.20 -20.97 -13.01
C GLY A 106 -11.04 -21.95 -13.12
N ASP A 107 -9.80 -21.45 -13.31
CA ASP A 107 -8.58 -22.25 -13.32
C ASP A 107 -7.81 -22.17 -11.98
N GLY A 108 -8.38 -21.45 -11.01
CA GLY A 108 -7.85 -21.25 -9.67
C GLY A 108 -7.66 -19.79 -9.30
N LEU A 109 -7.19 -19.57 -8.07
CA LEU A 109 -6.93 -18.25 -7.52
C LEU A 109 -5.80 -17.54 -8.29
N LYS A 110 -6.06 -16.32 -8.76
CA LYS A 110 -5.12 -15.46 -9.48
C LYS A 110 -5.26 -13.99 -9.07
N VAL A 111 -4.23 -13.19 -9.32
CA VAL A 111 -4.22 -11.74 -9.10
C VAL A 111 -5.07 -11.07 -10.18
N CYS A 112 -6.09 -10.32 -9.77
CA CYS A 112 -6.88 -9.49 -10.68
C CYS A 112 -6.54 -7.99 -10.56
N PHE A 113 -5.87 -7.59 -9.48
CA PHE A 113 -5.36 -6.23 -9.32
C PHE A 113 -4.11 -6.22 -8.45
N VAL A 114 -3.12 -5.43 -8.87
CA VAL A 114 -2.00 -5.01 -8.03
C VAL A 114 -1.68 -3.54 -8.29
N ALA A 115 -1.33 -2.81 -7.25
CA ALA A 115 -0.77 -1.46 -7.39
C ALA A 115 0.46 -1.30 -6.50
N ASP A 116 1.54 -0.84 -7.12
CA ASP A 116 2.78 -0.51 -6.47
C ASP A 116 2.83 0.97 -6.06
N TYR A 117 3.49 1.19 -4.94
CA TYR A 117 3.78 2.48 -4.35
C TYR A 117 5.25 2.53 -3.94
N VAL A 118 5.82 3.73 -3.94
CA VAL A 118 7.20 4.00 -3.51
C VAL A 118 7.26 5.24 -2.64
N ASP A 119 8.17 5.27 -1.68
CA ASP A 119 8.44 6.49 -0.90
C ASP A 119 8.95 7.60 -1.84
N SER A 120 8.11 8.62 -2.07
CA SER A 120 8.40 9.69 -3.04
C SER A 120 9.61 10.54 -2.63
N TYR A 121 9.90 10.65 -1.34
CA TYR A 121 11.07 11.37 -0.84
C TYR A 121 12.36 10.57 -1.04
N ALA A 122 12.36 9.27 -0.74
CA ALA A 122 13.48 8.40 -0.97
C ALA A 122 13.78 8.27 -2.47
N TYR A 123 12.75 8.11 -3.31
CA TYR A 123 12.91 8.08 -4.77
C TYR A 123 13.51 9.39 -5.31
N GLY A 124 13.14 10.54 -4.75
CA GLY A 124 13.70 11.85 -5.11
C GLY A 124 15.22 12.00 -4.87
N LYS A 125 15.85 11.05 -4.16
CA LYS A 125 17.32 10.95 -3.99
C LYS A 125 17.99 10.16 -5.12
N LEU A 126 17.24 9.31 -5.84
CA LEU A 126 17.70 8.60 -7.04
C LEU A 126 17.57 9.47 -8.28
N SER A 127 16.35 9.98 -8.54
CA SER A 127 16.04 10.81 -9.70
C SER A 127 15.01 11.86 -9.32
N ARG A 128 15.11 13.04 -9.95
CA ARG A 128 14.12 14.13 -9.82
C ARG A 128 13.30 14.33 -11.09
N ASP A 129 13.53 13.51 -12.11
CA ASP A 129 12.95 13.70 -13.43
C ASP A 129 11.52 13.18 -13.53
N ARG A 130 11.12 12.32 -12.59
CA ARG A 130 9.78 11.73 -12.51
C ARG A 130 9.28 11.77 -11.07
N VAL A 131 7.97 11.98 -10.94
CA VAL A 131 7.24 11.90 -9.67
C VAL A 131 6.34 10.68 -9.77
N PRO A 132 6.35 9.77 -8.78
CA PRO A 132 5.46 8.62 -8.79
C PRO A 132 3.99 9.06 -8.67
N ASP A 133 3.10 8.50 -9.49
CA ASP A 133 1.66 8.73 -9.40
C ASP A 133 1.03 7.79 -8.37
N MET A 134 0.70 8.37 -7.21
CA MET A 134 0.06 7.69 -6.09
C MET A 134 -1.46 7.86 -6.04
N THR A 135 -2.06 8.56 -6.99
CA THR A 135 -3.49 8.93 -6.96
C THR A 135 -4.32 8.03 -7.83
N THR A 136 -3.85 7.69 -9.03
CA THR A 136 -4.61 6.91 -10.01
C THR A 136 -5.04 5.53 -9.51
N PRO A 137 -4.23 4.73 -8.77
CA PRO A 137 -4.60 3.38 -8.34
C PRO A 137 -5.94 3.30 -7.61
N ALA A 138 -6.26 4.31 -6.81
CA ALA A 138 -7.48 4.34 -6.01
C ALA A 138 -8.76 4.36 -6.86
N LYS A 139 -8.67 4.84 -8.11
CA LYS A 139 -9.81 4.99 -9.02
C LYS A 139 -9.97 3.83 -9.99
N LEU A 140 -9.06 2.84 -9.95
CA LEU A 140 -9.06 1.72 -10.86
C LEU A 140 -9.97 0.59 -10.36
N PRO A 141 -10.67 -0.12 -11.28
CA PRO A 141 -11.45 -1.29 -10.91
C PRO A 141 -10.53 -2.37 -10.35
N LYS A 142 -10.93 -2.98 -9.24
CA LYS A 142 -10.12 -3.96 -8.51
C LYS A 142 -10.31 -5.41 -8.97
N GLY A 143 -11.19 -5.63 -9.95
CA GLY A 143 -11.50 -6.95 -10.51
C GLY A 143 -12.39 -7.85 -9.65
N THR A 144 -12.61 -7.52 -8.37
CA THR A 144 -13.52 -8.25 -7.50
C THR A 144 -14.05 -7.33 -6.40
N ASP A 145 -15.23 -7.65 -5.87
CA ASP A 145 -15.85 -7.03 -4.70
C ASP A 145 -15.99 -8.00 -3.52
N VAL A 146 -15.39 -9.20 -3.61
CA VAL A 146 -15.34 -10.15 -2.50
C VAL A 146 -14.59 -9.52 -1.32
N GLN A 147 -15.21 -9.61 -0.15
CA GLN A 147 -14.72 -9.06 1.11
C GLN A 147 -14.98 -10.07 2.24
N GLY A 148 -14.07 -10.13 3.20
CA GLY A 148 -14.22 -10.83 4.48
C GLY A 148 -14.55 -9.87 5.62
N THR A 149 -14.37 -10.33 6.86
CA THR A 149 -14.75 -9.56 8.05
C THR A 149 -13.89 -8.31 8.28
N GLY A 150 -12.61 -8.30 7.85
CA GLY A 150 -11.72 -7.14 7.97
C GLY A 150 -12.19 -5.91 7.20
N HIS A 151 -12.96 -6.07 6.12
CA HIS A 151 -13.50 -4.93 5.38
C HIS A 151 -14.47 -4.09 6.24
N GLY A 152 -15.29 -4.73 7.08
CA GLY A 152 -16.19 -4.02 8.00
C GLY A 152 -15.43 -3.23 9.07
N LEU A 153 -14.34 -3.80 9.59
CA LEU A 153 -13.44 -3.15 10.55
C LEU A 153 -12.78 -1.90 9.93
N ILE A 154 -12.20 -2.04 8.73
CA ILE A 154 -11.57 -0.93 7.99
C ILE A 154 -12.57 0.20 7.72
N ARG A 155 -13.79 -0.12 7.27
CA ARG A 155 -14.83 0.90 7.08
C ARG A 155 -15.23 1.61 8.37
N THR A 156 -15.25 0.88 9.49
CA THR A 156 -15.53 1.47 10.80
C THR A 156 -14.42 2.43 11.22
N PHE A 157 -13.16 2.02 11.06
CA PHE A 157 -11.99 2.84 11.30
C PHE A 157 -12.03 4.15 10.52
N TRP A 158 -12.24 4.09 9.20
CA TRP A 158 -12.28 5.29 8.37
C TRP A 158 -13.48 6.20 8.64
N LYS A 159 -14.64 5.62 8.99
CA LYS A 159 -15.79 6.42 9.45
C LYS A 159 -15.48 7.17 10.75
N MET A 160 -14.75 6.55 11.67
CA MET A 160 -14.30 7.19 12.92
C MET A 160 -13.27 8.29 12.64
N GLN A 161 -12.36 8.11 11.68
CA GLN A 161 -11.44 9.18 11.24
C GLN A 161 -12.20 10.39 10.68
N ASP A 162 -13.13 10.16 9.74
CA ASP A 162 -13.97 11.21 9.14
C ASP A 162 -14.77 11.99 10.20
N THR A 163 -15.31 11.28 11.18
CA THR A 163 -16.06 11.87 12.30
C THR A 163 -15.18 12.35 13.47
N ARG A 164 -13.85 12.34 13.30
CA ARG A 164 -12.84 12.84 14.26
C ARG A 164 -12.94 12.20 15.64
N GLN A 165 -13.18 10.91 15.68
CA GLN A 165 -13.25 10.11 16.91
C GLN A 165 -11.90 9.42 17.17
N TYR A 166 -10.78 10.17 17.14
CA TYR A 166 -9.46 9.55 17.09
C TYR A 166 -9.16 8.75 18.34
N THR A 167 -9.43 9.26 19.56
CA THR A 167 -9.24 8.47 20.79
C THR A 167 -9.99 7.13 20.75
N GLN A 168 -11.17 7.06 20.12
CA GLN A 168 -11.93 5.81 20.01
C GLN A 168 -11.33 4.81 19.01
N LEU A 169 -10.54 5.27 18.02
CA LEU A 169 -9.86 4.40 17.06
C LEU A 169 -8.97 3.38 17.75
N ALA A 170 -8.35 3.77 18.87
CA ALA A 170 -7.47 2.88 19.61
C ALA A 170 -8.18 1.60 20.07
N GLU A 171 -9.50 1.64 20.33
CA GLU A 171 -10.27 0.46 20.76
C GLU A 171 -10.43 -0.60 19.66
N LEU A 172 -10.15 -0.24 18.40
CA LEU A 172 -10.13 -1.15 17.26
C LEU A 172 -8.85 -1.97 17.17
N PHE A 173 -7.85 -1.70 18.01
CA PHE A 173 -6.59 -2.43 18.05
C PHE A 173 -6.59 -3.54 19.11
N THR A 174 -5.75 -4.55 18.89
CA THR A 174 -5.36 -5.52 19.91
C THR A 174 -4.41 -4.88 20.93
N ASP A 175 -4.26 -5.51 22.10
CA ASP A 175 -3.39 -4.99 23.16
C ASP A 175 -1.92 -4.90 22.73
N ASP A 176 -1.48 -5.81 21.85
CA ASP A 176 -0.17 -5.90 21.21
C ASP A 176 -0.13 -5.23 19.82
N GLY A 177 -1.15 -4.45 19.47
CA GLY A 177 -1.28 -3.82 18.16
C GLY A 177 -0.16 -2.85 17.84
N VAL A 178 0.04 -2.60 16.56
CA VAL A 178 1.06 -1.70 16.04
C VAL A 178 0.43 -0.68 15.11
N PHE A 179 0.69 0.60 15.36
CA PHE A 179 0.37 1.70 14.46
C PHE A 179 1.67 2.32 13.92
N THR A 180 1.77 2.61 12.62
CA THR A 180 2.90 3.35 12.06
C THR A 180 2.44 4.48 11.15
N ASP A 181 3.11 5.63 11.25
CA ASP A 181 2.95 6.76 10.35
C ASP A 181 4.33 7.26 9.89
N GLN A 182 4.46 7.64 8.62
CA GLN A 182 5.75 8.05 8.03
C GLN A 182 6.39 9.30 8.66
N VAL A 183 5.61 10.13 9.36
CA VAL A 183 6.06 11.37 10.01
C VAL A 183 6.15 11.20 11.52
N TYR A 184 5.14 10.60 12.14
CA TYR A 184 5.03 10.50 13.58
C TYR A 184 5.74 9.28 14.17
N GLY A 185 6.09 8.30 13.33
CA GLY A 185 6.86 7.12 13.71
C GLY A 185 6.00 5.91 14.04
N ARG A 186 6.50 5.06 14.93
CA ARG A 186 5.94 3.74 15.24
C ARG A 186 5.47 3.68 16.70
N PHE A 187 4.27 3.15 16.91
CA PHE A 187 3.60 3.04 18.20
C PHE A 187 3.20 1.58 18.42
N GLU A 188 3.81 0.93 19.41
CA GLU A 188 3.59 -0.47 19.72
C GLU A 188 2.86 -0.62 21.05
N GLY A 189 1.83 -1.45 21.05
CA GLY A 189 0.96 -1.67 22.20
C GLY A 189 -0.13 -0.62 22.35
N ILE A 190 -1.25 -1.04 22.95
CA ILE A 190 -2.47 -0.23 23.05
C ILE A 190 -2.26 1.09 23.79
N GLU A 191 -1.37 1.16 24.78
CA GLU A 191 -1.09 2.42 25.50
C GLU A 191 -0.43 3.46 24.60
N ALA A 192 0.55 3.04 23.78
CA ALA A 192 1.23 3.95 22.84
C ALA A 192 0.25 4.44 21.77
N ILE A 193 -0.60 3.56 21.25
CA ILE A 193 -1.64 3.88 20.27
C ILE A 193 -2.67 4.85 20.87
N ARG A 194 -3.19 4.59 22.09
CA ARG A 194 -4.13 5.50 22.77
C ARG A 194 -3.53 6.89 22.98
N ASN A 195 -2.27 6.97 23.40
CA ASN A 195 -1.59 8.25 23.61
C ASN A 195 -1.41 9.02 22.30
N TYR A 196 -1.05 8.33 21.21
CA TYR A 196 -0.96 8.94 19.89
C TYR A 196 -2.32 9.45 19.39
N MET A 197 -3.35 8.60 19.45
CA MET A 197 -4.70 8.95 18.98
C MET A 197 -5.32 10.11 19.78
N LYS A 198 -5.07 10.18 21.09
CA LYS A 198 -5.47 11.31 21.93
C LYS A 198 -4.81 12.62 21.51
N ARG A 199 -3.56 12.58 21.01
CA ARG A 199 -2.89 13.76 20.45
C ARG A 199 -3.53 14.17 19.12
N MET A 200 -3.93 13.21 18.28
CA MET A 200 -4.58 13.48 16.99
C MET A 200 -5.97 14.12 17.12
N ASP A 201 -6.69 13.88 18.23
CA ASP A 201 -7.94 14.59 18.55
C ASP A 201 -7.76 16.12 18.67
N VAL A 202 -6.54 16.58 18.92
CA VAL A 202 -6.21 18.02 18.99
C VAL A 202 -5.53 18.48 17.71
N GLU A 203 -4.46 17.81 17.30
CA GLU A 203 -3.64 18.25 16.16
C GLU A 203 -4.41 18.24 14.82
N MET A 204 -5.27 17.24 14.58
CA MET A 204 -6.00 17.15 13.31
C MET A 204 -7.03 18.26 13.15
N PRO A 205 -7.92 18.54 14.14
CA PRO A 205 -8.81 19.69 14.07
C PRO A 205 -8.09 21.04 14.00
N ASP A 206 -7.05 21.25 14.82
CA ASP A 206 -6.28 22.50 14.84
C ASP A 206 -5.60 22.77 13.49
N GLY A 207 -5.13 21.71 12.82
CA GLY A 207 -4.56 21.78 11.48
C GLY A 207 -5.58 21.88 10.35
N GLY A 208 -6.89 21.81 10.66
CA GLY A 208 -7.96 21.77 9.65
C GLY A 208 -7.90 20.52 8.77
N VAL A 209 -7.41 19.41 9.32
CA VAL A 209 -7.18 18.15 8.58
C VAL A 209 -8.45 17.28 8.59
N THR A 210 -8.80 16.73 7.43
CA THR A 210 -9.83 15.68 7.30
C THR A 210 -9.37 14.58 6.35
N PHE A 211 -10.02 13.42 6.41
CA PHE A 211 -9.68 12.27 5.58
C PHE A 211 -10.91 11.70 4.88
N ASP A 212 -10.74 11.37 3.61
CA ASP A 212 -11.75 10.67 2.82
C ASP A 212 -11.24 9.26 2.46
N LEU A 213 -12.00 8.23 2.81
CA LEU A 213 -11.77 6.89 2.30
C LEU A 213 -12.18 6.83 0.82
N VAL A 214 -11.25 6.43 -0.06
CA VAL A 214 -11.50 6.30 -1.50
C VAL A 214 -11.87 4.86 -1.86
N ASP A 215 -11.08 3.89 -1.40
CA ASP A 215 -11.32 2.46 -1.63
C ASP A 215 -10.69 1.62 -0.51
N CYS A 216 -11.19 0.41 -0.30
CA CYS A 216 -10.57 -0.54 0.60
C CYS A 216 -10.92 -2.00 0.26
N ALA A 217 -10.09 -2.90 0.73
CA ALA A 217 -10.41 -4.31 0.77
C ALA A 217 -9.95 -4.91 2.10
N GLY A 218 -10.69 -5.90 2.57
CA GLY A 218 -10.33 -6.60 3.79
C GLY A 218 -10.86 -8.02 3.78
N ASP A 219 -10.02 -8.92 4.26
CA ASP A 219 -10.27 -10.33 4.49
C ASP A 219 -10.30 -10.61 6.01
N GLU A 220 -10.38 -11.87 6.46
CA GLU A 220 -10.38 -12.17 7.90
C GLU A 220 -9.09 -11.73 8.64
N THR A 221 -7.95 -11.73 7.95
CA THR A 221 -6.62 -11.54 8.57
C THR A 221 -5.81 -10.37 8.04
N VAL A 222 -6.25 -9.76 6.93
CA VAL A 222 -5.47 -8.74 6.22
C VAL A 222 -6.39 -7.76 5.52
N GLY A 223 -5.91 -6.54 5.27
CA GLY A 223 -6.58 -5.62 4.38
C GLY A 223 -5.69 -4.46 3.96
N TRP A 224 -6.26 -3.58 3.15
CA TRP A 224 -5.66 -2.32 2.78
C TRP A 224 -6.74 -1.26 2.56
N SER A 225 -6.36 0.00 2.68
CA SER A 225 -7.20 1.14 2.32
C SER A 225 -6.43 2.14 1.48
N GLN A 226 -7.13 2.83 0.59
CA GLN A 226 -6.64 3.96 -0.19
C GLN A 226 -7.49 5.18 0.18
N TRP A 227 -6.86 6.29 0.51
CA TRP A 227 -7.51 7.45 1.11
C TRP A 227 -6.92 8.76 0.60
N THR A 228 -7.61 9.87 0.88
CA THR A 228 -7.16 11.23 0.62
C THR A 228 -7.13 12.00 1.93
N CYS A 229 -6.00 12.65 2.23
CA CYS A 229 -5.92 13.62 3.31
C CYS A 229 -6.13 15.02 2.74
N ASN A 230 -7.04 15.76 3.35
CA ASN A 230 -7.37 17.13 3.02
C ASN A 230 -6.79 18.04 4.11
N VAL A 231 -6.04 19.05 3.69
CA VAL A 231 -5.50 20.12 4.52
C VAL A 231 -5.92 21.47 3.93
N PRO A 232 -5.82 22.59 4.68
CA PRO A 232 -6.22 23.91 4.15
C PRO A 232 -5.52 24.30 2.83
N GLY A 233 -4.30 23.81 2.61
CA GLY A 233 -3.51 24.08 1.40
C GLY A 233 -3.86 23.21 0.18
N GLY A 234 -4.68 22.17 0.33
CA GLY A 234 -5.00 21.20 -0.73
C GLY A 234 -5.10 19.77 -0.20
N SER A 235 -4.98 18.78 -1.08
CA SER A 235 -5.13 17.36 -0.69
C SER A 235 -4.01 16.50 -1.25
N PHE A 236 -3.73 15.37 -0.59
CA PHE A 236 -2.73 14.39 -1.04
C PHE A 236 -3.21 12.94 -0.79
N PRO A 237 -2.78 11.98 -1.64
CA PRO A 237 -3.19 10.59 -1.50
C PRO A 237 -2.40 9.86 -0.42
N GLY A 238 -3.02 8.83 0.15
CA GLY A 238 -2.39 7.86 1.04
C GLY A 238 -3.00 6.47 0.91
N TRP A 239 -2.33 5.52 1.54
CA TRP A 239 -2.76 4.14 1.64
C TRP A 239 -2.31 3.54 2.98
N THR A 240 -3.04 2.55 3.46
CA THR A 240 -2.77 1.88 4.73
C THR A 240 -2.75 0.38 4.52
N LEU A 241 -1.81 -0.29 5.17
CA LEU A 241 -1.71 -1.74 5.20
C LEU A 241 -2.19 -2.26 6.56
N HIS A 242 -3.10 -3.23 6.55
CA HIS A 242 -3.75 -3.75 7.75
C HIS A 242 -3.45 -5.22 7.96
N ASN A 243 -3.22 -5.61 9.22
CA ASN A 243 -3.39 -7.00 9.67
C ASN A 243 -4.48 -7.05 10.74
N VAL A 244 -5.26 -8.12 10.71
CA VAL A 244 -6.45 -8.31 11.55
C VAL A 244 -6.34 -9.63 12.30
N ARG A 245 -6.76 -9.61 13.57
CA ARG A 245 -6.94 -10.80 14.41
C ARG A 245 -8.14 -10.57 15.31
N ASP A 246 -9.05 -11.53 15.34
CA ASP A 246 -10.25 -11.51 16.19
C ASP A 246 -11.07 -10.20 16.06
N GLY A 247 -11.22 -9.70 14.84
CA GLY A 247 -11.99 -8.49 14.54
C GLY A 247 -11.32 -7.18 14.99
N LYS A 248 -10.02 -7.21 15.30
CA LYS A 248 -9.21 -6.05 15.69
C LYS A 248 -7.93 -5.95 14.86
N PHE A 249 -7.39 -4.74 14.75
CA PHE A 249 -6.11 -4.51 14.09
C PHE A 249 -4.94 -4.98 14.96
N THR A 250 -4.09 -5.81 14.39
CA THR A 250 -2.75 -6.10 14.93
C THR A 250 -1.69 -5.21 14.27
N LEU A 251 -1.96 -4.73 13.05
CA LEU A 251 -1.17 -3.75 12.35
C LEU A 251 -2.09 -2.77 11.63
N ASP A 252 -1.78 -1.49 11.76
CA ASP A 252 -2.19 -0.40 10.87
C ASP A 252 -0.92 0.36 10.48
N SER A 253 -0.62 0.43 9.19
CA SER A 253 0.63 0.98 8.68
C SER A 253 0.34 2.00 7.58
N ASP A 254 0.36 3.28 7.97
CA ASP A 254 0.00 4.42 7.13
C ASP A 254 1.18 4.92 6.28
N TYR A 255 0.89 5.12 5.01
CA TYR A 255 1.77 5.66 3.99
C TYR A 255 1.05 6.71 3.15
N PHE A 256 1.78 7.69 2.65
CA PHE A 256 1.24 8.76 1.81
C PHE A 256 2.33 9.47 1.01
N ASP A 257 1.92 10.35 0.09
CA ASP A 257 2.88 11.21 -0.61
C ASP A 257 3.46 12.28 0.32
N VAL A 258 4.54 11.92 1.03
CA VAL A 258 5.25 12.79 1.98
C VAL A 258 5.81 14.05 1.33
N VAL A 259 6.17 14.00 0.05
CA VAL A 259 6.68 15.17 -0.69
C VAL A 259 5.55 16.16 -0.94
N LEU A 260 4.40 15.69 -1.41
CA LEU A 260 3.23 16.55 -1.62
C LEU A 260 2.68 17.06 -0.27
N ALA A 261 2.55 16.19 0.73
CA ALA A 261 2.12 16.58 2.07
C ALA A 261 2.98 17.72 2.64
N ARG A 262 4.31 17.65 2.50
CA ARG A 262 5.22 18.71 2.95
C ARG A 262 5.04 20.02 2.18
N LYS A 263 4.74 19.98 0.88
CA LYS A 263 4.47 21.18 0.07
C LYS A 263 3.18 21.89 0.47
N LEU A 264 2.18 21.12 0.92
CA LEU A 264 0.85 21.62 1.28
C LEU A 264 0.75 22.10 2.73
N ARG A 265 1.75 21.84 3.58
CA ARG A 265 1.78 22.38 4.95
C ARG A 265 1.82 23.91 4.91
N PRO A 266 1.01 24.59 5.74
CA PRO A 266 1.13 26.03 5.92
C PRO A 266 2.58 26.40 6.28
N LYS A 267 3.12 27.44 5.64
CA LYS A 267 4.40 28.00 6.09
C LYS A 267 4.15 28.66 7.44
N ALA A 268 4.92 28.24 8.45
CA ALA A 268 4.99 28.93 9.74
C ALA A 268 5.51 30.36 9.56
#